data_AF-A0A9E1VFZ1-F1
#
_entry.id   AF-A0A9E1VFZ1-F1
#
_cell.length_a   1.000
_cell.length_b   1.000
_cell.length_c   1.000
_cell.angle_alpha   90.00
_cell.angle_beta   90.00
_cell.angle_gamma   90.00
#
_symmetry.space_group_name_H-M   'P 1'
#
loop_
_entity.id
_entity.type
_entity.pdbx_description
1 polymer ?
#
loop_
_entity_poly.entity_id
_entity_poly.type
_entity_poly.pdbx_seq_one_letter_code
_entity_poly.pdbx_strand_id
1 'polypeptide(L)'
;MKRILIALLVITTLSATAQESVLLRLNYAKGDSYLISVDSKQSTGMQGGMNMKMTMGMIVTEVAAENIKTESQITAVVMDMMQGGMTMSYDSNKKEEELDQMGQIMKSQFDPMMKSTIYTSQDRMGNMIETKIEPTIAGMEQLTASSNAINYPKEKVTVGSSWTSEKNNQGMTMSTTFTVSSIANGVVTLDVSGKVSGAGTGSIKGKTTVDISSGVPTSATLEVTISAQGMDITATTNTTTTKI
;
A
#
# COMPACT_ATOMS: atom_id res chain seq x y z
N MET A 1 42.22 44.15 -50.54
CA MET A 1 41.05 43.56 -49.84
C MET A 1 41.43 42.19 -49.30
N LYS A 2 41.78 42.08 -48.01
CA LYS A 2 42.04 40.79 -47.34
C LYS A 2 40.86 40.53 -46.40
N ARG A 3 40.05 39.51 -46.70
CA ARG A 3 38.90 39.10 -45.88
C ARG A 3 39.40 38.11 -44.84
N ILE A 4 39.31 38.50 -43.56
CA ILE A 4 39.56 37.62 -42.42
C ILE A 4 38.24 36.89 -42.15
N LEU A 5 38.21 35.58 -42.34
CA LEU A 5 37.13 34.70 -41.90
C LEU A 5 37.41 34.31 -40.44
N ILE A 6 36.64 34.84 -39.51
CA ILE A 6 36.64 34.42 -38.11
C ILE A 6 35.65 33.25 -38.01
N ALA A 7 36.17 32.05 -37.74
CA ALA A 7 35.35 30.88 -37.41
C ALA A 7 34.82 31.03 -35.98
N LEU A 8 33.50 31.15 -35.82
CA LEU A 8 32.84 31.20 -34.52
C LEU A 8 32.63 29.77 -34.00
N LEU A 9 33.45 29.34 -33.05
CA LEU A 9 33.29 28.06 -32.36
C LEU A 9 32.24 28.22 -31.25
N VAL A 10 31.00 27.80 -31.51
CA VAL A 10 29.94 27.76 -30.49
C VAL A 10 30.19 26.53 -29.61
N ILE A 11 30.75 26.74 -28.41
CA ILE A 11 30.83 25.71 -27.37
C ILE A 11 29.45 25.66 -26.70
N THR A 12 28.58 24.74 -27.12
CA THR A 12 27.37 24.44 -26.35
C THR A 12 27.79 23.68 -25.11
N THR A 13 27.80 24.36 -23.96
CA THR A 13 27.90 23.67 -22.67
C THR A 13 26.60 22.91 -22.45
N LEU A 14 26.61 21.62 -22.82
CA LEU A 14 25.64 20.64 -22.36
C LEU A 14 25.79 20.57 -20.84
N SER A 15 24.97 21.32 -20.11
CA SER A 15 24.78 21.11 -18.68
C SER A 15 24.16 19.73 -18.51
N ALA A 16 25.00 18.70 -18.38
CA ALA A 16 24.59 17.37 -17.98
C ALA A 16 24.08 17.48 -16.54
N THR A 17 22.80 17.78 -16.38
CA THR A 17 22.15 17.63 -15.08
C THR A 17 22.24 16.15 -14.73
N ALA A 18 23.06 15.79 -13.74
CA ALA A 18 23.06 14.45 -13.20
C ALA A 18 21.63 14.16 -12.74
N GLN A 19 20.97 13.20 -13.39
CA GLN A 19 19.62 12.83 -13.02
C GLN A 19 19.63 12.30 -11.59
N GLU A 20 18.81 12.90 -10.72
CA GLU A 20 18.73 12.50 -9.32
C GLU A 20 18.43 11.01 -9.23
N SER A 21 19.24 10.28 -8.46
CA SER A 21 19.14 8.83 -8.29
C SER A 21 19.10 8.48 -6.81
N VAL A 22 18.21 7.56 -6.44
CA VAL A 22 17.94 7.19 -5.06
C VAL A 22 17.96 5.68 -4.91
N LEU A 23 18.56 5.18 -3.82
CA LEU A 23 18.46 3.78 -3.44
C LEU A 23 17.30 3.62 -2.45
N LEU A 24 16.19 3.00 -2.89
CA LEU A 24 15.02 2.79 -2.02
C LEU A 24 15.20 1.53 -1.17
N ARG A 25 15.18 1.67 0.15
CA ARG A 25 15.22 0.55 1.10
C ARG A 25 14.42 0.90 2.34
N LEU A 26 13.76 -0.09 2.94
CA LEU A 26 13.22 0.04 4.28
C LEU A 26 14.38 0.28 5.26
N ASN A 27 14.32 1.43 5.92
CA ASN A 27 15.34 1.95 6.81
C ASN A 27 14.71 2.45 8.11
N TYR A 28 13.92 1.58 8.73
CA TYR A 28 13.35 1.80 10.05
C TYR A 28 14.44 1.88 11.13
N ALA A 29 14.15 2.61 12.21
CA ALA A 29 14.84 2.47 13.47
C ALA A 29 14.03 1.59 14.44
N LYS A 30 14.71 0.85 15.30
CA LYS A 30 14.05 0.11 16.38
C LYS A 30 13.31 1.11 17.29
N GLY A 31 12.07 0.79 17.62
CA GLY A 31 11.18 1.63 18.41
C GLY A 31 10.38 2.65 17.58
N ASP A 32 10.66 2.78 16.29
CA ASP A 32 9.81 3.58 15.41
C ASP A 32 8.37 3.06 15.48
N SER A 33 7.43 3.98 15.66
CA SER A 33 6.00 3.70 15.76
C SER A 33 5.26 4.45 14.66
N TYR A 34 4.24 3.81 14.10
CA TYR A 34 3.47 4.35 13.00
C TYR A 34 1.98 4.14 13.22
N LEU A 35 1.21 5.11 12.78
CA LEU A 35 -0.22 5.00 12.59
C LEU A 35 -0.51 4.83 11.10
N ILE A 36 -1.11 3.72 10.74
CA ILE A 36 -1.52 3.38 9.38
C ILE A 36 -3.03 3.54 9.30
N SER A 37 -3.52 4.38 8.39
CA SER A 37 -4.94 4.54 8.10
C SER A 37 -5.24 4.04 6.70
N VAL A 38 -6.25 3.20 6.57
CA VAL A 38 -6.72 2.65 5.30
C VAL A 38 -8.19 3.06 5.13
N ASP A 39 -8.51 3.76 4.05
CA ASP A 39 -9.88 4.07 3.61
C ASP A 39 -10.13 3.33 2.31
N SER A 40 -10.98 2.31 2.36
CA SER A 40 -11.34 1.46 1.24
C SER A 40 -12.80 1.65 0.87
N LYS A 41 -13.06 1.81 -0.43
CA LYS A 41 -14.39 1.89 -1.03
C LYS A 41 -14.50 0.84 -2.10
N GLN A 42 -15.34 -0.16 -1.85
CA GLN A 42 -15.63 -1.26 -2.76
C GLN A 42 -17.04 -1.08 -3.33
N SER A 43 -17.19 -1.28 -4.63
CA SER A 43 -18.47 -1.27 -5.33
C SER A 43 -18.59 -2.54 -6.17
N THR A 44 -19.76 -3.16 -6.12
CA THR A 44 -20.17 -4.26 -6.99
C THR A 44 -21.31 -3.83 -7.92
N GLY A 45 -21.33 -2.54 -8.29
CA GLY A 45 -22.38 -1.92 -9.09
C GLY A 45 -23.72 -1.87 -8.35
N MET A 46 -24.80 -2.29 -9.02
CA MET A 46 -26.15 -2.26 -8.45
C MET A 46 -26.37 -3.23 -7.28
N GLN A 47 -25.47 -4.20 -7.08
CA GLN A 47 -25.58 -5.18 -6.00
C GLN A 47 -25.19 -4.60 -4.63
N GLY A 48 -24.47 -3.46 -4.63
CA GLY A 48 -24.09 -2.73 -3.44
C GLY A 48 -22.60 -2.41 -3.36
N GLY A 49 -22.08 -2.35 -2.14
CA GLY A 49 -20.70 -1.96 -1.87
C GLY A 49 -20.37 -1.90 -0.39
N MET A 50 -19.11 -1.65 -0.10
CA MET A 50 -18.57 -1.56 1.26
C MET A 50 -17.61 -0.39 1.33
N ASN A 51 -17.84 0.52 2.26
CA ASN A 51 -16.88 1.51 2.70
C ASN A 51 -16.29 1.02 4.02
N MET A 52 -14.97 1.02 4.13
CA MET A 52 -14.27 0.59 5.33
C MET A 52 -13.13 1.55 5.62
N LYS A 53 -13.09 2.09 6.82
CA LYS A 53 -11.95 2.80 7.37
C LYS A 53 -11.34 1.96 8.49
N MET A 54 -10.07 1.60 8.33
CA MET A 54 -9.31 0.84 9.32
C MET A 54 -8.12 1.68 9.79
N THR A 55 -7.87 1.68 11.09
CA THR A 55 -6.68 2.29 11.69
C THR A 55 -5.87 1.19 12.37
N MET A 56 -4.58 1.16 12.11
CA MET A 56 -3.65 0.17 12.65
C MET A 56 -2.44 0.88 13.26
N GLY A 57 -2.09 0.50 14.48
CA GLY A 57 -0.82 0.88 15.08
C GLY A 57 0.24 -0.13 14.69
N MET A 58 1.45 0.32 14.38
CA MET A 58 2.61 -0.53 14.11
C MET A 58 3.80 -0.04 14.93
N ILE A 59 4.56 -0.96 15.53
CA ILE A 59 5.84 -0.69 16.18
C ILE A 59 6.94 -1.58 15.59
N VAL A 60 8.11 -0.99 15.35
CA VAL A 60 9.30 -1.72 14.90
C VAL A 60 10.02 -2.28 16.12
N THR A 61 9.98 -3.59 16.29
CA THR A 61 10.52 -4.27 17.48
C THR A 61 11.98 -4.68 17.30
N GLU A 62 12.40 -4.92 16.05
CA GLU A 62 13.77 -5.33 15.73
C GLU A 62 14.19 -4.79 14.35
N VAL A 63 15.44 -4.34 14.27
CA VAL A 63 16.11 -3.99 13.00
C VAL A 63 17.47 -4.68 13.00
N ALA A 64 17.59 -5.75 12.22
CA ALA A 64 18.83 -6.48 11.98
C ALA A 64 19.41 -6.12 10.60
N ALA A 65 20.53 -6.76 10.25
CA ALA A 65 21.15 -6.57 8.94
C ALA A 65 20.20 -7.01 7.81
N GLU A 66 19.63 -8.20 7.96
CA GLU A 66 18.81 -8.85 6.92
C GLU A 66 17.31 -8.65 7.12
N ASN A 67 16.86 -8.54 8.38
CA ASN A 67 15.44 -8.62 8.73
C ASN A 67 14.99 -7.43 9.59
N ILE A 68 13.76 -6.98 9.37
CA ILE A 68 13.04 -6.00 10.17
C ILE A 68 11.81 -6.70 10.71
N LYS A 69 11.58 -6.61 12.03
CA LYS A 69 10.39 -7.15 12.68
C LYS A 69 9.48 -6.05 13.16
N THR A 70 8.18 -6.23 12.97
CA THR A 70 7.16 -5.31 13.47
C THR A 70 6.04 -6.04 14.17
N GLU A 71 5.40 -5.34 15.10
CA GLU A 71 4.14 -5.73 15.71
C GLU A 71 3.08 -4.72 15.31
N SER A 72 1.92 -5.19 14.87
CA SER A 72 0.80 -4.34 14.47
C SER A 72 -0.50 -4.79 15.11
N GLN A 73 -1.38 -3.84 15.39
CA GLN A 73 -2.72 -4.09 15.94
C GLN A 73 -3.74 -3.12 15.34
N ILE A 74 -4.92 -3.64 15.01
CA ILE A 74 -6.05 -2.83 14.55
C ILE A 74 -6.60 -2.07 15.76
N THR A 75 -6.57 -0.75 15.70
CA THR A 75 -7.01 0.12 16.80
C THR A 75 -8.41 0.67 16.58
N ALA A 76 -8.85 0.79 15.33
CA ALA A 76 -10.21 1.20 15.01
C ALA A 76 -10.68 0.65 13.65
N VAL A 77 -11.99 0.37 13.57
CA VAL A 77 -12.69 -0.01 12.34
C VAL A 77 -14.01 0.75 12.28
N VAL A 78 -14.25 1.40 11.15
CA VAL A 78 -15.56 1.95 10.76
C VAL A 78 -15.94 1.33 9.43
N MET A 79 -17.14 0.80 9.32
CA MET A 79 -17.62 0.10 8.14
C MET A 79 -19.07 0.48 7.86
N ASP A 80 -19.35 0.72 6.58
CA ASP A 80 -20.71 0.84 6.05
C ASP A 80 -20.82 -0.08 4.84
N MET A 81 -21.76 -1.01 4.87
CA MET A 81 -22.00 -1.98 3.80
C MET A 81 -23.44 -1.88 3.31
N MET A 82 -23.61 -1.92 2.00
CA MET A 82 -24.90 -2.04 1.36
C MET A 82 -24.89 -3.33 0.54
N GLN A 83 -25.85 -4.23 0.79
CA GLN A 83 -25.98 -5.47 0.05
C GLN A 83 -27.45 -5.81 -0.13
N GLY A 84 -27.92 -5.93 -1.38
CA GLY A 84 -29.30 -6.35 -1.68
C GLY A 84 -30.37 -5.44 -1.07
N GLY A 85 -30.10 -4.13 -0.93
CA GLY A 85 -31.00 -3.15 -0.32
C GLY A 85 -30.95 -3.09 1.21
N MET A 86 -30.20 -3.96 1.88
CA MET A 86 -29.93 -3.84 3.32
C MET A 86 -28.65 -3.04 3.56
N THR A 87 -28.70 -2.15 4.53
CA THR A 87 -27.54 -1.38 5.01
C THR A 87 -27.08 -1.91 6.36
N MET A 88 -25.77 -2.09 6.53
CA MET A 88 -25.13 -2.52 7.77
C MET A 88 -24.03 -1.53 8.11
N SER A 89 -23.99 -1.08 9.35
CA SER A 89 -22.99 -0.12 9.81
C SER A 89 -22.34 -0.62 11.11
N TYR A 90 -21.04 -0.41 11.22
CA TYR A 90 -20.28 -0.74 12.42
C TYR A 90 -19.22 0.34 12.67
N ASP A 91 -19.08 0.76 13.91
CA ASP A 91 -18.03 1.68 14.35
C ASP A 91 -17.49 1.19 15.69
N SER A 92 -16.23 0.76 15.71
CA SER A 92 -15.58 0.19 16.89
C SER A 92 -15.39 1.20 18.03
N ASN A 93 -15.57 2.50 17.77
CA ASN A 93 -15.46 3.53 18.80
C ASN A 93 -16.78 3.76 19.54
N LYS A 94 -17.89 3.21 19.04
CA LYS A 94 -19.20 3.28 19.69
C LYS A 94 -19.31 2.23 20.79
N LYS A 95 -20.06 2.56 21.84
CA LYS A 95 -20.42 1.58 22.86
C LYS A 95 -21.43 0.58 22.30
N GLU A 96 -21.53 -0.59 22.92
CA GLU A 96 -22.41 -1.66 22.46
C GLU A 96 -23.89 -1.26 22.41
N GLU A 97 -24.33 -0.39 23.33
CA GLU A 97 -25.70 0.11 23.40
C GLU A 97 -26.03 1.11 22.28
N GLU A 98 -25.00 1.65 21.61
CA GLU A 98 -25.13 2.56 20.47
C GLU A 98 -25.11 1.84 19.12
N LEU A 99 -24.86 0.52 19.14
CA LEU A 99 -24.88 -0.34 17.96
C LEU A 99 -26.27 -0.95 17.78
N ASP A 100 -26.76 -0.96 16.54
CA ASP A 100 -27.92 -1.76 16.19
C ASP A 100 -27.57 -3.26 16.23
N GLN A 101 -28.58 -4.11 16.05
CA GLN A 101 -28.40 -5.57 16.08
C GLN A 101 -27.33 -6.05 15.08
N MET A 102 -27.22 -5.42 13.92
CA MET A 102 -26.23 -5.79 12.92
C MET A 102 -24.83 -5.28 13.29
N GLY A 103 -24.74 -4.08 13.86
CA GLY A 103 -23.52 -3.53 14.43
C GLY A 103 -22.98 -4.41 15.57
N GLN A 104 -23.84 -4.98 16.41
CA GLN A 104 -23.46 -5.94 17.44
C GLN A 104 -22.94 -7.27 16.85
N ILE A 105 -23.55 -7.76 15.78
CA ILE A 105 -23.05 -8.93 15.05
C ILE A 105 -21.66 -8.64 14.47
N MET A 106 -21.46 -7.49 13.82
CA MET A 106 -20.16 -7.09 13.29
C MET A 106 -19.11 -6.93 14.40
N LYS A 107 -19.49 -6.32 15.52
CA LYS A 107 -18.64 -6.23 16.71
C LYS A 107 -18.11 -7.59 17.14
N SER A 108 -18.96 -8.62 17.19
CA SER A 108 -18.54 -9.96 17.58
C SER A 108 -17.48 -10.58 16.64
N GLN A 109 -17.43 -10.15 15.38
CA GLN A 109 -16.43 -10.58 14.40
C GLN A 109 -15.14 -9.76 14.46
N PHE A 110 -15.24 -8.44 14.66
CA PHE A 110 -14.09 -7.54 14.68
C PHE A 110 -13.37 -7.48 16.03
N ASP A 111 -14.07 -7.63 17.15
CA ASP A 111 -13.48 -7.57 18.49
C ASP A 111 -12.30 -8.56 18.67
N PRO A 112 -12.41 -9.85 18.26
CA PRO A 112 -11.28 -10.77 18.30
C PRO A 112 -10.11 -10.32 17.43
N MET A 113 -10.39 -9.80 16.23
CA MET A 113 -9.36 -9.33 15.30
C MET A 113 -8.60 -8.12 15.88
N MET A 114 -9.32 -7.16 16.47
CA MET A 114 -8.74 -5.96 17.09
C MET A 114 -7.90 -6.27 18.33
N LYS A 115 -8.20 -7.36 19.05
CA LYS A 115 -7.42 -7.82 20.21
C LYS A 115 -6.17 -8.59 19.84
N SER A 116 -6.04 -8.99 18.58
CA SER A 116 -4.93 -9.82 18.12
C SER A 116 -3.74 -8.97 17.69
N THR A 117 -2.55 -9.54 17.79
CA THR A 117 -1.30 -8.93 17.34
C THR A 117 -0.83 -9.61 16.06
N ILE A 118 -0.50 -8.79 15.06
CA ILE A 118 0.10 -9.21 13.80
C ILE A 118 1.61 -9.00 13.93
N TYR A 119 2.37 -10.07 13.89
CA TYR A 119 3.82 -10.06 13.85
C TYR A 119 4.27 -10.24 12.40
N THR A 120 5.12 -9.34 11.90
CA THR A 120 5.69 -9.47 10.56
C THR A 120 7.21 -9.43 10.62
N SER A 121 7.84 -10.18 9.71
CA SER A 121 9.27 -10.11 9.42
C SER A 121 9.44 -9.86 7.93
N GLN A 122 10.24 -8.87 7.55
CA GLN A 122 10.50 -8.49 6.17
C GLN A 122 11.96 -8.11 5.97
N ASP A 123 12.46 -8.21 4.73
CA ASP A 123 13.79 -7.72 4.39
C ASP A 123 13.80 -6.21 4.10
N ARG A 124 15.00 -5.65 3.87
CA ARG A 124 15.16 -4.21 3.53
C ARG A 124 14.61 -3.81 2.17
N MET A 125 14.30 -4.77 1.30
CA MET A 125 13.64 -4.53 0.02
C MET A 125 12.11 -4.57 0.15
N GLY A 126 11.55 -4.86 1.32
CA GLY A 126 10.11 -4.98 1.53
C GLY A 126 9.55 -6.35 1.16
N ASN A 127 10.39 -7.36 0.96
CA ASN A 127 9.91 -8.72 0.78
C ASN A 127 9.49 -9.30 2.14
N MET A 128 8.25 -9.77 2.21
CA MET A 128 7.73 -10.45 3.39
C MET A 128 8.41 -11.82 3.56
N ILE A 129 8.97 -12.07 4.75
CA ILE A 129 9.60 -13.33 5.13
C ILE A 129 8.60 -14.17 5.91
N GLU A 130 7.91 -13.56 6.88
CA GLU A 130 6.97 -14.25 7.76
C GLU A 130 5.87 -13.29 8.23
N THR A 131 4.65 -13.83 8.35
CA THR A 131 3.53 -13.18 9.04
C THR A 131 2.93 -14.19 10.01
N LYS A 132 2.77 -13.77 11.27
CA LYS A 132 2.14 -14.57 12.33
C LYS A 132 1.09 -13.74 13.05
N ILE A 133 -0.03 -14.37 13.40
CA ILE A 133 -1.17 -13.73 14.03
C ILE A 133 -1.46 -14.44 15.36
N GLU A 134 -1.50 -13.68 16.46
CA GLU A 134 -1.82 -14.24 17.79
C GLU A 134 -2.87 -13.41 18.55
N PRO A 135 -3.94 -14.05 19.08
CA PRO A 135 -4.36 -15.42 18.79
C PRO A 135 -4.72 -15.59 17.31
N THR A 136 -4.67 -16.83 16.79
CA THR A 136 -5.09 -17.10 15.40
C THR A 136 -6.58 -16.83 15.25
N ILE A 137 -6.95 -15.90 14.38
CA ILE A 137 -8.33 -15.55 14.06
C ILE A 137 -8.59 -15.83 12.59
N ALA A 138 -9.59 -16.66 12.31
CA ALA A 138 -9.98 -16.97 10.94
C ALA A 138 -10.31 -15.70 10.14
N GLY A 139 -9.75 -15.59 8.94
CA GLY A 139 -10.03 -14.51 8.00
C GLY A 139 -9.11 -13.29 8.14
N MET A 140 -8.31 -13.21 9.20
CA MET A 140 -7.31 -12.15 9.33
C MET A 140 -6.13 -12.34 8.36
N GLU A 141 -5.89 -13.58 7.90
CA GLU A 141 -4.92 -13.86 6.84
C GLU A 141 -5.28 -13.12 5.54
N GLN A 142 -6.57 -12.96 5.23
CA GLN A 142 -7.01 -12.23 4.04
C GLN A 142 -6.79 -10.72 4.18
N LEU A 143 -6.96 -10.17 5.39
CA LEU A 143 -6.70 -8.76 5.69
C LEU A 143 -5.20 -8.43 5.65
N THR A 144 -4.35 -9.32 6.12
CA THR A 144 -2.89 -9.12 6.09
C THR A 144 -2.29 -9.40 4.71
N ALA A 145 -2.87 -10.34 3.95
CA ALA A 145 -2.46 -10.67 2.59
C ALA A 145 -2.73 -9.54 1.58
N SER A 146 -3.62 -8.59 1.87
CA SER A 146 -3.88 -7.42 1.02
C SER A 146 -2.95 -6.24 1.29
N SER A 147 -2.00 -6.37 2.24
CA SER A 147 -0.92 -5.37 2.39
C SER A 147 -0.05 -5.36 1.13
N ASN A 148 -0.12 -4.25 0.40
CA ASN A 148 0.69 -4.00 -0.79
C ASN A 148 2.07 -3.52 -0.34
N ALA A 149 2.93 -4.45 0.05
CA ALA A 149 4.33 -4.15 0.26
C ALA A 149 4.99 -3.83 -1.10
N ILE A 150 5.75 -2.74 -1.16
CA ILE A 150 6.54 -2.39 -2.34
C ILE A 150 7.84 -3.21 -2.27
N ASN A 151 8.09 -4.06 -3.26
CA ASN A 151 9.37 -4.76 -3.39
C ASN A 151 10.36 -3.85 -4.11
N TYR A 152 11.27 -3.20 -3.38
CA TYR A 152 12.23 -2.26 -3.96
C TYR A 152 13.28 -2.94 -4.84
N PRO A 153 13.69 -2.32 -5.96
CA PRO A 153 14.70 -2.88 -6.85
C PRO A 153 16.09 -2.82 -6.20
N LYS A 154 17.00 -3.72 -6.63
CA LYS A 154 18.37 -3.76 -6.10
C LYS A 154 19.16 -2.49 -6.42
N GLU A 155 18.96 -1.96 -7.62
CA GLU A 155 19.69 -0.79 -8.12
C GLU A 155 19.06 0.53 -7.68
N LYS A 156 19.83 1.61 -7.81
CA LYS A 156 19.28 2.97 -7.68
C LYS A 156 18.25 3.23 -8.77
N VAL A 157 17.23 4.01 -8.42
CA VAL A 157 16.18 4.44 -9.33
C VAL A 157 16.31 5.92 -9.65
N THR A 158 15.98 6.28 -10.88
CA THR A 158 15.84 7.65 -11.38
C THR A 158 14.41 7.85 -11.88
N VAL A 159 14.01 9.09 -12.19
CA VAL A 159 12.73 9.34 -12.88
C VAL A 159 12.66 8.50 -14.17
N GLY A 160 11.55 7.77 -14.35
CA GLY A 160 11.34 6.83 -15.44
C GLY A 160 11.81 5.39 -15.17
N SER A 161 12.58 5.13 -14.12
CA SER A 161 12.88 3.75 -13.70
C SER A 161 11.59 3.01 -13.35
N SER A 162 11.50 1.74 -13.73
CA SER A 162 10.36 0.90 -13.43
C SER A 162 10.76 -0.51 -13.02
N TRP A 163 9.92 -1.13 -12.21
CA TRP A 163 10.06 -2.53 -11.81
C TRP A 163 8.68 -3.12 -11.55
N THR A 164 8.60 -4.45 -11.66
CA THR A 164 7.36 -5.19 -11.50
C THR A 164 7.48 -6.15 -10.33
N SER A 165 6.39 -6.26 -9.57
CA SER A 165 6.18 -7.28 -8.55
C SER A 165 5.00 -8.16 -8.97
N GLU A 166 5.07 -9.45 -8.66
CA GLU A 166 3.97 -10.37 -8.87
C GLU A 166 3.61 -11.04 -7.55
N LYS A 167 2.31 -11.07 -7.27
CA LYS A 167 1.76 -11.75 -6.10
C LYS A 167 0.64 -12.68 -6.55
N ASN A 168 0.69 -13.93 -6.10
CA ASN A 168 -0.42 -14.85 -6.22
C ASN A 168 -1.21 -14.85 -4.92
N ASN A 169 -2.52 -14.66 -5.01
CA ASN A 169 -3.43 -14.76 -3.87
C ASN A 169 -4.71 -15.48 -4.31
N GLN A 170 -4.99 -16.63 -3.71
CA GLN A 170 -6.22 -17.41 -3.95
C GLN A 170 -6.51 -17.69 -5.44
N GLY A 171 -5.47 -17.98 -6.24
CA GLY A 171 -5.63 -18.27 -7.67
C GLY A 171 -5.79 -17.04 -8.56
N MET A 172 -5.71 -15.83 -8.00
CA MET A 172 -5.51 -14.60 -8.75
C MET A 172 -4.04 -14.20 -8.74
N THR A 173 -3.50 -13.86 -9.90
CA THR A 173 -2.18 -13.27 -10.05
C THR A 173 -2.32 -11.78 -10.24
N MET A 174 -1.71 -11.00 -9.34
CA MET A 174 -1.63 -9.55 -9.42
C MET A 174 -0.21 -9.16 -9.85
N SER A 175 -0.07 -8.65 -11.06
CA SER A 175 1.20 -8.11 -11.57
C SER A 175 1.15 -6.59 -11.48
N THR A 176 2.02 -6.01 -10.65
CA THR A 176 2.04 -4.58 -10.32
C THR A 176 3.37 -3.98 -10.70
N THR A 177 3.34 -3.01 -11.60
CA THR A 177 4.47 -2.20 -12.04
C THR A 177 4.48 -0.86 -11.35
N PHE A 178 5.61 -0.54 -10.74
CA PHE A 178 5.92 0.77 -10.16
C PHE A 178 6.84 1.52 -11.12
N THR A 179 6.52 2.79 -11.39
CA THR A 179 7.34 3.67 -12.23
C THR A 179 7.62 4.95 -11.47
N VAL A 180 8.89 5.35 -11.37
CA VAL A 180 9.27 6.61 -10.71
C VAL A 180 8.79 7.80 -11.54
N SER A 181 7.79 8.51 -11.03
CA SER A 181 7.24 9.69 -11.69
C SER A 181 7.97 10.98 -11.29
N SER A 182 8.45 11.05 -10.05
CA SER A 182 9.21 12.21 -9.54
C SER A 182 10.09 11.84 -8.36
N ILE A 183 11.22 12.54 -8.23
CA ILE A 183 12.08 12.56 -7.05
C ILE A 183 12.25 14.04 -6.68
N ALA A 184 11.73 14.44 -5.52
CA ALA A 184 11.81 15.82 -5.05
C ALA A 184 11.48 15.90 -3.56
N ASN A 185 11.99 16.91 -2.87
CA ASN A 185 11.62 17.24 -1.49
C ASN A 185 11.72 16.05 -0.51
N GLY A 186 12.72 15.18 -0.69
CA GLY A 186 12.93 14.03 0.19
C GLY A 186 11.95 12.87 -0.03
N VAL A 187 11.13 12.90 -1.08
CA VAL A 187 10.19 11.82 -1.43
C VAL A 187 10.37 11.32 -2.86
N VAL A 188 10.02 10.05 -3.08
CA VAL A 188 9.82 9.46 -4.40
C VAL A 188 8.34 9.21 -4.62
N THR A 189 7.81 9.73 -5.73
CA THR A 189 6.45 9.41 -6.18
C THR A 189 6.53 8.31 -7.23
N LEU A 190 5.71 7.28 -7.04
CA LEU A 190 5.58 6.13 -7.93
C LEU A 190 4.20 6.15 -8.56
N ASP A 191 4.14 6.14 -9.89
CA ASP A 191 2.92 5.75 -10.60
C ASP A 191 2.81 4.22 -10.55
N VAL A 192 1.64 3.74 -10.17
CA VAL A 192 1.33 2.31 -10.02
C VAL A 192 0.39 1.90 -11.14
N SER A 193 0.72 0.81 -11.81
CA SER A 193 -0.13 0.19 -12.82
C SER A 193 -0.03 -1.33 -12.70
N GLY A 194 -1.03 -2.06 -13.18
CA GLY A 194 -0.98 -3.51 -13.08
C GLY A 194 -2.17 -4.22 -13.70
N LYS A 195 -2.09 -5.55 -13.69
CA LYS A 195 -3.11 -6.46 -14.21
C LYS A 195 -3.44 -7.53 -13.19
N VAL A 196 -4.71 -7.92 -13.16
CA VAL A 196 -5.19 -9.10 -12.43
C VAL A 196 -5.51 -10.18 -13.45
N SER A 197 -5.06 -11.41 -13.20
CA SER A 197 -5.30 -12.59 -14.04
C SER A 197 -5.55 -13.85 -13.20
N GLY A 198 -5.89 -14.97 -13.84
CA GLY A 198 -6.18 -16.24 -13.17
C GLY A 198 -7.68 -16.43 -12.93
N ALA A 199 -8.09 -16.58 -11.67
CA ALA A 199 -9.49 -16.75 -11.29
C ALA A 199 -10.41 -15.54 -11.59
N GLY A 200 -9.81 -14.39 -11.92
CA GLY A 200 -10.50 -13.19 -12.41
C GLY A 200 -9.59 -12.41 -13.37
N THR A 201 -10.15 -11.39 -14.02
CA THR A 201 -9.39 -10.46 -14.87
C THR A 201 -9.59 -9.04 -14.37
N GLY A 202 -8.61 -8.16 -14.58
CA GLY A 202 -8.71 -6.84 -13.99
C GLY A 202 -7.51 -5.95 -14.20
N SER A 203 -7.57 -4.77 -13.59
CA SER A 203 -6.52 -3.76 -13.66
C SER A 203 -6.24 -3.14 -12.30
N ILE A 204 -5.01 -2.66 -12.15
CA ILE A 204 -4.55 -1.89 -10.99
C ILE A 204 -4.05 -0.57 -11.54
N LYS A 205 -4.43 0.55 -10.92
CA LYS A 205 -3.85 1.86 -11.21
C LYS A 205 -3.77 2.68 -9.92
N GLY A 206 -2.81 3.59 -9.83
CA GLY A 206 -2.70 4.41 -8.65
C GLY A 206 -1.41 5.18 -8.55
N LYS A 207 -1.17 5.70 -7.36
CA LYS A 207 0.06 6.39 -7.00
C LYS A 207 0.48 6.03 -5.59
N THR A 208 1.78 6.11 -5.33
CA THR A 208 2.34 5.89 -4.00
C THR A 208 3.49 6.87 -3.76
N THR A 209 3.56 7.42 -2.56
CA THR A 209 4.64 8.31 -2.13
C THR A 209 5.49 7.60 -1.11
N VAL A 210 6.80 7.61 -1.30
CA VAL A 210 7.79 6.97 -0.42
C VAL A 210 8.69 8.04 0.15
N ASP A 211 8.83 8.08 1.48
CA ASP A 211 9.85 8.90 2.14
C ASP A 211 11.24 8.31 1.87
N ILE A 212 12.16 9.11 1.33
CA ILE A 212 13.50 8.62 0.93
C ILE A 212 14.33 8.18 2.14
N SER A 213 14.20 8.89 3.26
CA SER A 213 15.06 8.67 4.44
C SER A 213 14.81 7.33 5.13
N SER A 214 13.52 6.96 5.21
CA SER A 214 13.04 5.74 5.87
C SER A 214 12.69 4.64 4.87
N GLY A 215 12.48 4.98 3.60
CA GLY A 215 11.92 4.08 2.58
C GLY A 215 10.48 3.67 2.85
N VAL A 216 9.78 4.33 3.78
CA VAL A 216 8.41 3.96 4.15
C VAL A 216 7.42 4.62 3.18
N PRO A 217 6.44 3.88 2.63
CA PRO A 217 5.33 4.47 1.91
C PRO A 217 4.48 5.32 2.86
N THR A 218 4.43 6.64 2.63
CA THR A 218 3.68 7.59 3.47
C THR A 218 2.25 7.78 2.99
N SER A 219 2.01 7.57 1.70
CA SER A 219 0.67 7.56 1.12
C SER A 219 0.57 6.63 -0.08
N ALA A 220 -0.61 6.04 -0.29
CA ALA A 220 -0.93 5.31 -1.50
C ALA A 220 -2.41 5.49 -1.86
N THR A 221 -2.71 5.69 -3.13
CA THR A 221 -4.08 5.63 -3.67
C THR A 221 -4.07 4.60 -4.78
N LEU A 222 -4.81 3.51 -4.60
CA LEU A 222 -4.90 2.41 -5.54
C LEU A 222 -6.36 2.17 -5.91
N GLU A 223 -6.64 2.06 -7.21
CA GLU A 223 -7.90 1.55 -7.74
C GLU A 223 -7.62 0.19 -8.37
N VAL A 224 -8.38 -0.81 -7.93
CA VAL A 224 -8.34 -2.17 -8.46
C VAL A 224 -9.71 -2.50 -9.03
N THR A 225 -9.74 -2.92 -10.29
CA THR A 225 -10.93 -3.47 -10.93
C THR A 225 -10.75 -4.97 -11.11
N ILE A 226 -11.75 -5.77 -10.77
CA ILE A 226 -11.75 -7.22 -10.92
C ILE A 226 -13.10 -7.65 -11.48
N SER A 227 -13.06 -8.38 -12.59
CA SER A 227 -14.19 -9.09 -13.18
C SER A 227 -14.00 -10.58 -12.93
N ALA A 228 -14.90 -11.20 -12.17
CA ALA A 228 -14.87 -12.63 -11.88
C ALA A 228 -16.30 -13.17 -11.72
N GLN A 229 -16.57 -14.35 -12.29
CA GLN A 229 -17.85 -15.06 -12.15
C GLN A 229 -19.10 -14.20 -12.48
N GLY A 230 -18.99 -13.28 -13.46
CA GLY A 230 -20.08 -12.40 -13.86
C GLY A 230 -20.33 -11.21 -12.92
N MET A 231 -19.44 -10.98 -11.95
CA MET A 231 -19.45 -9.80 -11.09
C MET A 231 -18.25 -8.91 -11.38
N ASP A 232 -18.52 -7.60 -11.49
CA ASP A 232 -17.50 -6.57 -11.58
C ASP A 232 -17.36 -5.88 -10.23
N ILE A 233 -16.14 -5.87 -9.71
CA ILE A 233 -15.75 -5.29 -8.44
C ILE A 233 -14.78 -4.15 -8.73
N THR A 234 -15.08 -2.96 -8.22
CA THR A 234 -14.13 -1.84 -8.19
C THR A 234 -13.83 -1.49 -6.74
N ALA A 235 -12.55 -1.52 -6.36
CA ALA A 235 -12.09 -1.14 -5.04
C ALA A 235 -11.10 0.01 -5.14
N THR A 236 -11.41 1.14 -4.51
CA THR A 236 -10.46 2.25 -4.31
C THR A 236 -9.96 2.22 -2.89
N THR A 237 -8.65 2.19 -2.69
CA THR A 237 -8.02 2.20 -1.37
C THR A 237 -7.07 3.38 -1.26
N ASN A 238 -7.26 4.20 -0.24
CA ASN A 238 -6.35 5.24 0.18
C ASN A 238 -5.67 4.81 1.47
N THR A 239 -4.34 4.81 1.49
CA THR A 239 -3.54 4.50 2.66
C THR A 239 -2.71 5.71 3.04
N THR A 240 -2.61 6.01 4.32
CA THR A 240 -1.64 6.94 4.88
C THR A 240 -0.87 6.29 6.01
N THR A 241 0.43 6.55 6.06
CA THR A 241 1.32 6.06 7.11
C THR A 241 1.99 7.27 7.75
N THR A 242 1.75 7.46 9.04
CA THR A 242 2.30 8.60 9.80
C THR A 242 3.15 8.06 10.93
N LYS A 243 4.40 8.52 11.04
CA LYS A 243 5.24 8.23 12.19
C LYS A 243 4.71 8.97 13.43
N ILE A 244 4.63 8.31 14.57
CA ILE A 244 4.09 8.85 15.84
C ILE A 244 5.11 8.76 16.98
#